data_AF-A0A0G1K4I3-F1
#
_entry.id   AF-A0A0G1K4I3-F1
#
_cell.length_a   1.000
_cell.length_b   1.000
_cell.length_c   1.000
_cell.angle_alpha   90.00
_cell.angle_beta   90.00
_cell.angle_gamma   90.00
#
_symmetry.space_group_name_H-M   'P 1'
#
loop_
_entity.id
_entity.type
_entity.pdbx_description
1 polymer ?
#
loop_
_entity_poly.entity_id
_entity_poly.type
_entity_poly.pdbx_seq_one_letter_code
_entity_poly.pdbx_strand_id
1 'polypeptide(L)'
;SVLAHLDGSRPDHAKLTPQPITIIDENIWNDGSVVLEDIKGQESAKRALTIAAAGRHNILLVGPPGTGKTMLARAFQGLLPPLSREDMLAVTAINSLCGHEGGITSTPPFRTPHHTASHTALVGGGANPKPGEVTLAHKGVLFMDEFPEFDRRSLDALRQPLEDRVVSISRIQGTALFPADFILVAAMNPYRGAEDGTVNLARAMRETYKGKISGPILDRIDLWIEVPHIDYETLANLKRSEGETSRARKAISIARQTQAARFRERGIATNAEMTSRDIDHTITLSPEVSDLLKLSSTKLNLSPRSYHRLIKVARTIADLDESTELETKHVLEALQYRIQN
;
A
#
# COMPACT_ATOMS: atom_id res chain seq x y z
N SER A 1 34.74 -21.87 -8.95
CA SER A 1 33.32 -22.13 -9.30
C SER A 1 32.77 -23.15 -8.32
N VAL A 2 31.46 -23.19 -8.07
CA VAL A 2 30.83 -24.16 -7.13
C VAL A 2 31.22 -25.62 -7.46
N LEU A 3 31.50 -25.90 -8.73
CA LEU A 3 31.96 -27.20 -9.24
C LEU A 3 33.28 -27.70 -8.63
N ALA A 4 34.19 -26.82 -8.21
CA ALA A 4 35.45 -27.22 -7.57
C ALA A 4 35.24 -27.82 -6.16
N HIS A 5 34.09 -27.52 -5.54
CA HIS A 5 33.76 -27.96 -4.18
C HIS A 5 32.95 -29.26 -4.14
N LEU A 6 32.36 -29.67 -5.28
CA LEU A 6 31.47 -30.84 -5.37
C LEU A 6 32.20 -32.13 -5.76
N ASP A 7 33.28 -32.03 -6.54
CA ASP A 7 34.04 -33.19 -7.02
C ASP A 7 35.32 -33.37 -6.21
N GLY A 8 35.33 -34.40 -5.35
CA GLY A 8 36.45 -34.73 -4.46
C GLY A 8 37.65 -35.37 -5.15
N SER A 9 37.55 -35.68 -6.45
CA SER A 9 38.64 -36.26 -7.24
C SER A 9 39.56 -35.21 -7.87
N ARG A 10 39.20 -33.91 -7.77
CA ARG A 10 39.95 -32.82 -8.41
C ARG A 10 41.13 -32.36 -7.56
N PRO A 11 42.28 -32.03 -8.18
CA PRO A 11 43.45 -31.53 -7.47
C PRO A 11 43.24 -30.14 -6.84
N ASP A 12 42.26 -29.36 -7.32
CA ASP A 12 41.84 -28.06 -6.78
C ASP A 12 40.66 -28.17 -5.80
N HIS A 13 40.35 -29.39 -5.32
CA HIS A 13 39.28 -29.60 -4.36
C HIS A 13 39.58 -28.90 -3.03
N ALA A 14 38.78 -27.87 -2.74
CA ALA A 14 38.74 -27.22 -1.45
C ALA A 14 37.35 -27.37 -0.86
N LYS A 15 37.22 -27.59 0.45
CA LYS A 15 35.92 -27.50 1.12
C LYS A 15 35.53 -26.02 1.24
N LEU A 16 34.26 -25.70 1.02
CA LEU A 16 33.75 -24.37 1.32
C LEU A 16 33.95 -24.08 2.81
N THR A 17 34.56 -22.94 3.13
CA THR A 17 34.57 -22.45 4.51
C THR A 17 33.14 -22.12 4.89
N PRO A 18 32.63 -22.64 6.04
CA PRO A 18 31.33 -22.24 6.53
C PRO A 18 31.31 -20.72 6.68
N GLN A 19 30.43 -20.06 5.94
CA GLN A 19 30.17 -18.65 6.16
C GLN A 19 29.40 -18.50 7.48
N PRO A 20 29.66 -17.45 8.26
CA PRO A 20 28.87 -17.18 9.46
C PRO A 20 27.40 -17.04 9.07
N ILE A 21 26.51 -17.51 9.95
CA ILE A 21 25.07 -17.36 9.73
C ILE A 21 24.76 -15.87 9.63
N THR A 22 24.16 -15.47 8.51
CA THR A 22 23.68 -14.09 8.35
C THR A 22 22.56 -13.85 9.35
N ILE A 23 22.84 -13.03 10.36
CA ILE A 23 21.83 -12.60 11.33
C ILE A 23 21.13 -11.40 10.70
N ILE A 24 19.82 -11.54 10.46
CA ILE A 24 18.97 -10.45 10.01
C ILE A 24 17.99 -10.18 11.13
N ASP A 25 17.94 -8.93 11.59
CA ASP A 25 16.97 -8.55 12.60
C ASP A 25 15.61 -8.31 11.94
N GLU A 26 14.70 -9.27 12.17
CA GLU A 26 13.33 -9.26 11.66
C GLU A 26 12.44 -8.28 12.44
N ASN A 27 12.92 -7.66 13.52
CA ASN A 27 12.13 -6.77 14.37
C ASN A 27 12.53 -5.29 14.27
N ILE A 28 13.59 -4.97 13.51
CA ILE A 28 14.03 -3.58 13.35
C ILE A 28 13.16 -2.87 12.32
N TRP A 29 12.42 -1.87 12.80
CA TRP A 29 11.76 -0.90 11.96
C TRP A 29 12.78 0.04 11.33
N ASN A 30 12.61 0.35 10.05
CA ASN A 30 13.44 1.32 9.36
C ASN A 30 12.74 2.68 9.30
N ASP A 31 13.42 3.75 9.75
CA ASP A 31 12.92 5.12 9.72
C ASP A 31 12.80 5.70 8.30
N GLY A 32 13.32 5.01 7.29
CA GLY A 32 13.25 5.46 5.90
C GLY A 32 13.89 6.85 5.74
N SER A 33 13.48 7.58 4.71
CA SER A 33 13.99 8.95 4.48
C SER A 33 13.21 10.04 5.23
N VAL A 34 12.02 9.73 5.74
CA VAL A 34 11.07 10.68 6.33
C VAL A 34 10.30 9.95 7.42
N VAL A 35 10.11 10.59 8.57
CA VAL A 35 9.27 10.07 9.67
C VAL A 35 8.02 10.93 9.85
N LEU A 36 7.00 10.44 10.58
CA LEU A 36 5.76 11.18 10.81
C LEU A 36 5.99 12.54 11.48
N GLU A 37 6.98 12.61 12.38
CA GLU A 37 7.31 13.82 13.10
C GLU A 37 7.90 14.91 12.17
N ASP A 38 8.39 14.57 10.98
CA ASP A 38 8.84 15.56 9.99
C ASP A 38 7.65 16.25 9.30
N ILE A 39 6.47 15.63 9.33
CA ILE A 39 5.25 16.16 8.74
C ILE A 39 4.51 16.99 9.78
N LYS A 40 4.57 18.30 9.66
CA LYS A 40 3.87 19.21 10.57
C LYS A 40 2.38 19.28 10.24
N GLY A 41 1.54 19.06 11.24
CA GLY A 41 0.09 19.00 11.08
C GLY A 41 -0.35 17.77 10.28
N GLN A 42 -1.47 17.90 9.55
CA GLN A 42 -2.06 16.81 8.74
C GLN A 42 -2.39 15.55 9.56
N GLU A 43 -2.89 15.73 10.78
CA GLU A 43 -3.21 14.63 11.71
C GLU A 43 -4.16 13.60 11.11
N SER A 44 -5.15 14.05 10.31
CA SER A 44 -6.06 13.16 9.59
C SER A 44 -5.32 12.28 8.57
N ALA A 45 -4.35 12.83 7.84
CA ALA A 45 -3.53 12.08 6.89
C ALA A 45 -2.60 11.10 7.61
N LYS A 46 -1.95 11.50 8.71
CA LYS A 46 -1.11 10.60 9.52
C LYS A 46 -1.91 9.43 10.10
N ARG A 47 -3.12 9.68 10.61
CA ARG A 47 -4.04 8.63 11.08
C ARG A 47 -4.41 7.68 9.94
N ALA A 48 -4.74 8.22 8.77
CA ALA A 48 -5.08 7.42 7.59
C ALA A 48 -3.89 6.56 7.08
N LEU A 49 -2.67 7.09 7.09
CA LEU A 49 -1.46 6.32 6.79
C LEU A 49 -1.27 5.17 7.80
N THR A 50 -1.54 5.41 9.08
CA THR A 50 -1.47 4.37 10.13
C THR A 50 -2.50 3.27 9.89
N ILE A 51 -3.74 3.63 9.55
CA ILE A 51 -4.81 2.68 9.17
C ILE A 51 -4.39 1.86 7.97
N ALA A 52 -3.88 2.51 6.92
CA ALA A 52 -3.46 1.82 5.73
C ALA A 52 -2.28 0.87 5.97
N ALA A 53 -1.30 1.29 6.77
CA ALA A 53 -0.14 0.50 7.13
C ALA A 53 -0.50 -0.69 8.04
N ALA A 54 -1.53 -0.56 8.89
CA ALA A 54 -2.07 -1.66 9.69
C ALA A 54 -2.92 -2.64 8.88
N GLY A 55 -3.54 -2.19 7.78
CA GLY A 55 -4.45 -3.01 6.98
C GLY A 55 -3.88 -3.57 5.67
N ARG A 56 -2.75 -3.02 5.17
CA ARG A 56 -2.28 -3.09 3.76
C ARG A 56 -3.30 -2.50 2.77
N HIS A 57 -3.91 -1.38 3.13
CA HIS A 57 -4.89 -0.72 2.28
C HIS A 57 -4.22 0.21 1.26
N ASN A 58 -4.75 0.26 0.05
CA ASN A 58 -4.30 1.18 -1.00
C ASN A 58 -4.81 2.60 -0.73
N ILE A 59 -3.98 3.60 -1.02
CA ILE A 59 -4.22 4.99 -0.63
C ILE A 59 -4.18 5.88 -1.86
N LEU A 60 -5.06 6.89 -1.88
CA LEU A 60 -4.96 8.03 -2.76
C LEU A 60 -4.90 9.34 -1.98
N LEU A 61 -3.81 10.06 -2.15
CA LEU A 61 -3.57 11.39 -1.61
C LEU A 61 -4.10 12.44 -2.59
N VAL A 62 -5.07 13.26 -2.16
CA VAL A 62 -5.65 14.33 -2.97
C VAL A 62 -5.32 15.66 -2.30
N GLY A 63 -4.52 16.50 -2.95
CA GLY A 63 -4.16 17.80 -2.37
C GLY A 63 -3.41 18.70 -3.35
N PRO A 64 -3.46 20.04 -3.19
CA PRO A 64 -2.73 20.98 -4.06
C PRO A 64 -1.22 20.66 -4.20
N PRO A 65 -0.54 21.18 -5.23
CA PRO A 65 0.92 21.08 -5.30
C PRO A 65 1.56 21.71 -4.05
N GLY A 66 2.66 21.11 -3.58
CA GLY A 66 3.39 21.62 -2.41
C GLY A 66 2.80 21.26 -1.03
N THR A 67 1.72 20.48 -0.94
CA THR A 67 1.13 20.07 0.36
C THR A 67 1.79 18.86 1.03
N GLY A 68 2.95 18.41 0.55
CA GLY A 68 3.71 17.33 1.21
C GLY A 68 3.24 15.91 0.89
N LYS A 69 2.47 15.68 -0.18
CA LYS A 69 2.03 14.34 -0.61
C LYS A 69 3.18 13.33 -0.77
N THR A 70 4.27 13.73 -1.42
CA THR A 70 5.49 12.90 -1.57
C THR A 70 6.15 12.60 -0.23
N MET A 71 6.09 13.54 0.73
CA MET A 71 6.63 13.36 2.08
C MET A 71 5.80 12.34 2.87
N LEU A 72 4.46 12.45 2.81
CA LEU A 72 3.54 11.44 3.36
C LEU A 72 3.80 10.04 2.77
N ALA A 73 3.96 9.93 1.45
CA ALA A 73 4.23 8.65 0.80
C ALA A 73 5.57 8.03 1.25
N ARG A 74 6.62 8.84 1.41
CA ARG A 74 7.91 8.37 1.94
C ARG A 74 7.82 7.95 3.41
N ALA A 75 7.10 8.72 4.22
CA ALA A 75 6.86 8.37 5.63
C ALA A 75 6.08 7.06 5.76
N PHE A 76 5.17 6.78 4.82
CA PHE A 76 4.39 5.54 4.81
C PHE A 76 5.27 4.28 4.75
N GLN A 77 6.39 4.28 4.02
CA GLN A 77 7.33 3.16 4.00
C GLN A 77 7.85 2.83 5.41
N GLY A 78 8.21 3.85 6.19
CA GLY A 78 8.70 3.69 7.56
C GLY A 78 7.63 3.27 8.58
N LEU A 79 6.35 3.28 8.17
CA LEU A 79 5.22 2.75 8.95
C LEU A 79 4.86 1.31 8.60
N LEU A 80 5.50 0.71 7.61
CA LEU A 80 5.28 -0.70 7.33
C LEU A 80 6.11 -1.57 8.27
N PRO A 81 5.53 -2.66 8.82
CA PRO A 81 6.30 -3.63 9.59
C PRO A 81 7.48 -4.18 8.78
N PRO A 82 8.59 -4.55 9.44
CA PRO A 82 9.68 -5.25 8.78
C PRO A 82 9.18 -6.53 8.09
N LEU A 83 9.82 -6.87 6.98
CA LEU A 83 9.49 -8.05 6.18
C LEU A 83 9.78 -9.33 6.99
N SER A 84 8.88 -10.31 6.86
CA SER A 84 9.14 -11.65 7.35
C SER A 84 10.32 -12.29 6.60
N ARG A 85 10.93 -13.33 7.17
CA ARG A 85 12.02 -14.06 6.49
C ARG A 85 11.68 -14.53 5.09
N GLU A 86 10.47 -15.06 4.90
CA GLU A 86 9.99 -15.53 3.61
C GLU A 86 9.87 -14.38 2.61
N ASP A 87 9.27 -13.27 3.03
CA ASP A 87 9.13 -12.06 2.21
C ASP A 87 10.50 -11.45 1.85
N MET A 88 11.45 -11.43 2.79
CA MET A 88 12.82 -10.96 2.54
C MET A 88 13.51 -11.79 1.46
N LEU A 89 13.39 -13.11 1.52
CA LEU A 89 13.96 -14.00 0.51
C LEU A 89 13.32 -13.77 -0.87
N ALA A 90 11.99 -13.61 -0.92
CA ALA A 90 11.27 -13.31 -2.15
C ALA A 90 11.72 -11.98 -2.77
N VAL A 91 11.79 -10.91 -1.98
CA VAL A 91 12.25 -9.59 -2.42
C VAL A 91 13.72 -9.63 -2.86
N THR A 92 14.58 -10.33 -2.12
CA THR A 92 16.00 -10.46 -2.48
C THR A 92 16.17 -11.22 -3.79
N ALA A 93 15.40 -12.30 -4.00
CA ALA A 93 15.43 -13.07 -5.25
C ALA A 93 15.02 -12.20 -6.45
N ILE A 94 13.99 -11.36 -6.30
CA ILE A 94 13.57 -10.41 -7.34
C ILE A 94 14.70 -9.41 -7.66
N ASN A 95 15.35 -8.84 -6.65
CA ASN A 95 16.44 -7.90 -6.85
C ASN A 95 17.65 -8.56 -7.56
N SER A 96 17.99 -9.79 -7.16
CA SER A 96 19.06 -10.57 -7.82
C SER A 96 18.75 -10.87 -9.28
N LEU A 97 17.50 -11.19 -9.63
CA LEU A 97 17.08 -11.39 -11.03
C LEU A 97 17.24 -10.11 -11.87
N CYS A 98 17.06 -8.95 -11.25
CA CYS A 98 17.24 -7.65 -11.88
C CYS A 98 18.70 -7.16 -11.86
N GLY A 99 19.66 -7.99 -11.41
CA GLY A 99 21.08 -7.64 -11.35
C GLY A 99 21.42 -6.57 -10.30
N HIS A 100 20.54 -6.34 -9.32
CA HIS A 100 20.83 -5.44 -8.21
C HIS A 100 21.68 -6.18 -7.18
N GLU A 101 22.95 -5.79 -7.06
CA GLU A 101 23.85 -6.32 -6.04
C GLU A 101 23.58 -5.61 -4.72
N GLY A 102 22.94 -6.31 -3.79
CA GLY A 102 22.60 -5.79 -2.46
C GLY A 102 22.45 -6.93 -1.47
N GLY A 103 22.77 -6.66 -0.20
CA GLY A 103 22.52 -7.61 0.89
C GLY A 103 21.02 -7.83 1.14
N ILE A 104 20.70 -8.88 1.89
CA ILE A 104 19.33 -9.14 2.34
C ILE A 104 18.90 -7.99 3.28
N THR A 105 17.70 -7.43 3.06
CA THR A 105 17.13 -6.35 3.87
C THR A 105 15.73 -6.72 4.35
N SER A 106 15.41 -6.37 5.59
CA SER A 106 14.06 -6.46 6.17
C SER A 106 13.19 -5.24 5.83
N THR A 107 13.75 -4.25 5.12
CA THR A 107 13.02 -3.04 4.76
C THR A 107 12.10 -3.29 3.55
N PRO A 108 10.79 -3.00 3.65
CA PRO A 108 9.88 -3.10 2.52
C PRO A 108 10.35 -2.20 1.35
N PRO A 109 10.36 -2.69 0.10
CA PRO A 109 10.75 -1.88 -1.06
C PRO A 109 9.89 -0.63 -1.24
N PHE A 110 10.46 0.42 -1.83
CA PHE A 110 9.72 1.62 -2.23
C PHE A 110 10.09 1.98 -3.66
N ARG A 111 9.10 1.96 -4.56
CA ARG A 111 9.28 2.22 -5.99
C ARG A 111 8.50 3.45 -6.41
N THR A 112 9.14 4.31 -7.20
CA THR A 112 8.57 5.55 -7.74
C THR A 112 8.78 5.63 -9.23
N PRO A 113 7.96 4.94 -10.05
CA PRO A 113 7.99 5.12 -11.48
C PRO A 113 7.72 6.58 -11.85
N HIS A 114 8.46 7.08 -12.85
CA HIS A 114 8.13 8.36 -13.47
C HIS A 114 6.80 8.26 -14.23
N HIS A 115 6.00 9.32 -14.32
CA HIS A 115 4.68 9.30 -14.98
C HIS A 115 4.74 8.95 -16.48
N THR A 116 5.92 9.08 -17.11
CA THR A 116 6.18 8.65 -18.49
C THR A 116 6.51 7.16 -18.62
N ALA A 117 6.50 6.40 -17.53
CA ALA A 117 6.76 4.97 -17.54
C ALA A 117 5.68 4.23 -18.35
N SER A 118 6.14 3.49 -19.36
CA SER A 118 5.27 2.66 -20.19
C SER A 118 4.67 1.47 -19.42
N HIS A 119 3.59 0.89 -19.94
CA HIS A 119 2.98 -0.32 -19.38
C HIS A 119 3.98 -1.48 -19.22
N THR A 120 4.96 -1.60 -20.12
CA THR A 120 6.04 -2.60 -20.03
C THR A 120 7.04 -2.30 -18.93
N ALA A 121 7.29 -1.03 -18.60
CA ALA A 121 8.13 -0.67 -17.46
C ALA A 121 7.41 -0.95 -16.15
N LEU A 122 6.10 -0.66 -16.07
CA LEU A 122 5.31 -0.89 -14.87
C LEU A 122 5.11 -2.37 -14.57
N VAL A 123 4.55 -3.11 -15.52
CA VAL A 123 4.15 -4.52 -15.29
C VAL A 123 5.27 -5.50 -15.65
N GLY A 124 6.23 -5.07 -16.47
CA GLY A 124 7.29 -5.92 -16.99
C GLY A 124 7.02 -6.34 -18.44
N GLY A 125 8.06 -6.87 -19.09
CA GLY A 125 8.00 -7.24 -20.50
C GLY A 125 9.36 -7.50 -21.11
N GLY A 126 9.46 -7.29 -22.43
CA GLY A 126 10.66 -7.62 -23.22
C GLY A 126 10.53 -8.93 -24.01
N ALA A 127 11.52 -9.22 -24.85
CA ALA A 127 11.63 -10.48 -25.58
C ALA A 127 11.84 -11.66 -24.60
N ASN A 128 12.76 -11.46 -23.65
CA ASN A 128 12.87 -12.24 -22.43
C ASN A 128 11.96 -11.61 -21.36
N PRO A 129 11.04 -12.36 -20.74
CA PRO A 129 10.18 -11.85 -19.66
C PRO A 129 11.03 -11.30 -18.50
N LYS A 130 10.95 -9.98 -18.26
CA LYS A 130 11.61 -9.31 -17.14
C LYS A 130 10.59 -8.71 -16.17
N PRO A 131 10.92 -8.68 -14.86
CA PRO A 131 10.16 -7.94 -13.85
C PRO A 131 9.96 -6.47 -14.22
N GLY A 132 8.80 -5.91 -13.85
CA GLY A 132 8.53 -4.46 -13.90
C GLY A 132 8.57 -3.81 -12.51
N GLU A 133 8.22 -2.52 -12.45
CA GLU A 133 8.12 -1.74 -11.21
C GLU A 133 7.18 -2.36 -10.17
N VAL A 134 6.06 -2.96 -10.58
CA VAL A 134 5.12 -3.62 -9.67
C VAL A 134 5.73 -4.85 -8.98
N THR A 135 6.61 -5.57 -9.68
CA THR A 135 7.31 -6.74 -9.14
C THR A 135 8.46 -6.29 -8.24
N LEU A 136 9.18 -5.24 -8.62
CA LEU A 136 10.21 -4.63 -7.78
C LEU A 136 9.63 -4.03 -6.49
N ALA A 137 8.35 -3.64 -6.49
CA ALA A 137 7.62 -3.14 -5.32
C ALA A 137 7.03 -4.26 -4.44
N HIS A 138 7.28 -5.55 -4.76
CA HIS A 138 6.70 -6.67 -4.03
C HIS A 138 6.97 -6.59 -2.52
N LYS A 139 5.92 -6.83 -1.73
CA LYS A 139 5.79 -6.67 -0.27
C LYS A 139 6.02 -5.26 0.28
N GLY A 140 6.29 -4.29 -0.59
CA GLY A 140 6.51 -2.89 -0.24
C GLY A 140 5.44 -1.95 -0.81
N VAL A 141 5.91 -0.80 -1.29
CA VAL A 141 5.10 0.32 -1.74
C VAL A 141 5.42 0.66 -3.19
N LEU A 142 4.37 0.81 -4.00
CA LEU A 142 4.44 1.47 -5.30
C LEU A 142 3.84 2.87 -5.14
N PHE A 143 4.69 3.90 -5.13
CA PHE A 143 4.25 5.29 -5.06
C PHE A 143 4.16 5.87 -6.48
N MET A 144 2.95 6.29 -6.87
CA MET A 144 2.67 6.91 -8.16
C MET A 144 2.25 8.37 -7.93
N ASP A 145 3.22 9.27 -8.05
CA ASP A 145 2.95 10.70 -8.02
C ASP A 145 2.32 11.16 -9.34
N GLU A 146 1.52 12.22 -9.30
CA GLU A 146 0.79 12.71 -10.48
C GLU A 146 0.00 11.60 -11.19
N PHE A 147 -0.70 10.77 -10.42
CA PHE A 147 -1.37 9.55 -10.89
C PHE A 147 -2.22 9.73 -12.17
N PRO A 148 -2.98 10.83 -12.37
CA PRO A 148 -3.74 11.05 -13.60
C PRO A 148 -2.91 11.40 -14.85
N GLU A 149 -1.62 11.70 -14.71
CA GLU A 149 -0.72 12.04 -15.81
C GLU A 149 -0.06 10.81 -16.45
N PHE A 150 -0.14 9.65 -15.80
CA PHE A 150 0.20 8.38 -16.44
C PHE A 150 -0.74 8.09 -17.59
N ASP A 151 -0.21 7.47 -18.65
CA ASP A 151 -1.05 7.05 -19.75
C ASP A 151 -2.08 5.99 -19.29
N ARG A 152 -3.28 6.05 -19.89
CA ARG A 152 -4.39 5.19 -19.50
C ARG A 152 -4.04 3.70 -19.60
N ARG A 153 -3.26 3.29 -20.60
CA ARG A 153 -2.89 1.88 -20.82
C ARG A 153 -1.96 1.39 -19.71
N SER A 154 -1.05 2.23 -19.24
CA SER A 154 -0.17 1.96 -18.10
C SER A 154 -0.94 1.84 -16.79
N LEU A 155 -1.92 2.72 -16.54
CA LEU A 155 -2.81 2.60 -15.38
C LEU A 155 -3.69 1.34 -15.44
N ASP A 156 -4.29 1.06 -16.59
CA ASP A 156 -5.14 -0.13 -16.76
C ASP A 156 -4.34 -1.43 -16.61
N ALA A 157 -3.03 -1.42 -16.91
CA ALA A 157 -2.14 -2.55 -16.70
C ALA A 157 -1.96 -2.91 -15.21
N LEU A 158 -2.22 -1.98 -14.28
CA LEU A 158 -2.16 -2.22 -12.83
C LEU A 158 -3.35 -3.04 -12.31
N ARG A 159 -4.42 -3.21 -13.09
CA ARG A 159 -5.64 -3.89 -12.62
C ARG A 159 -5.36 -5.31 -12.13
N GLN A 160 -4.64 -6.08 -12.92
CA GLN A 160 -4.29 -7.47 -12.57
C GLN A 160 -3.36 -7.53 -11.35
N PRO A 161 -2.24 -6.78 -11.29
CA PRO A 161 -1.41 -6.75 -10.08
C PRO A 161 -2.17 -6.37 -8.80
N LEU A 162 -3.07 -5.38 -8.86
CA LEU A 162 -3.86 -4.94 -7.70
C LEU A 162 -4.94 -5.95 -7.26
N GLU A 163 -5.30 -6.90 -8.11
CA GLU A 163 -6.34 -7.90 -7.84
C GLU A 163 -5.74 -9.25 -7.46
N ASP A 164 -4.86 -9.78 -8.33
CA ASP A 164 -4.30 -11.13 -8.19
C ASP A 164 -2.96 -11.14 -7.45
N ARG A 165 -2.33 -9.97 -7.25
CA ARG A 165 -0.99 -9.82 -6.65
C ARG A 165 0.12 -10.59 -7.35
N VAL A 166 -0.13 -10.97 -8.61
CA VAL A 166 0.79 -11.67 -9.49
C VAL A 166 0.64 -11.08 -10.89
N VAL A 167 1.75 -11.04 -11.61
CA VAL A 167 1.81 -10.66 -13.01
C VAL A 167 2.18 -11.87 -13.84
N SER A 168 1.39 -12.16 -14.86
CA SER A 168 1.72 -13.16 -15.88
C SER A 168 2.23 -12.49 -17.15
N ILE A 169 3.50 -12.74 -17.48
CA ILE A 169 4.12 -12.23 -18.69
C ILE A 169 4.32 -13.39 -19.66
N SER A 170 3.46 -13.46 -20.68
CA SER A 170 3.58 -14.43 -21.77
C SER A 170 4.21 -13.79 -23.01
N ARG A 171 5.31 -14.36 -23.51
CA ARG A 171 6.07 -13.89 -24.67
C ARG A 171 6.51 -15.08 -25.53
N ILE A 172 7.04 -14.77 -26.72
CA ILE A 172 7.49 -15.77 -27.71
C ILE A 172 8.51 -16.75 -27.09
N GLN A 173 9.41 -16.26 -26.23
CA GLN A 173 10.46 -17.06 -25.62
C GLN A 173 10.04 -17.77 -24.32
N GLY A 174 8.81 -17.58 -23.85
CA GLY A 174 8.29 -18.25 -22.66
C GLY A 174 7.25 -17.45 -21.89
N THR A 175 6.67 -18.10 -20.88
CA THR A 175 5.75 -17.46 -19.93
C THR A 175 6.38 -17.47 -18.54
N ALA A 176 6.36 -16.34 -17.86
CA ALA A 176 6.85 -16.19 -16.49
C ALA A 176 5.76 -15.57 -15.60
N LEU A 177 5.68 -16.07 -14.37
CA LEU A 177 4.84 -15.51 -13.32
C LEU A 177 5.73 -14.77 -12.33
N PHE A 178 5.43 -13.50 -12.09
CA PHE A 178 6.15 -12.65 -11.16
C PHE A 178 5.22 -12.20 -10.03
N PRO A 179 5.66 -12.26 -8.76
CA PRO A 179 4.85 -11.76 -7.65
C PRO A 179 4.76 -10.22 -7.69
N ALA A 180 3.63 -9.67 -7.25
CA ALA A 180 3.33 -8.23 -7.28
C ALA A 180 2.35 -7.81 -6.15
N ASP A 181 2.50 -8.38 -4.96
CA ASP A 181 1.82 -7.94 -3.74
C ASP A 181 2.43 -6.63 -3.20
N PHE A 182 1.98 -5.46 -3.67
CA PHE A 182 2.43 -4.15 -3.18
C PHE A 182 1.25 -3.32 -2.65
N ILE A 183 1.54 -2.32 -1.83
CA ILE A 183 0.58 -1.29 -1.47
C ILE A 183 0.71 -0.13 -2.46
N LEU A 184 -0.38 0.21 -3.14
CA LEU A 184 -0.43 1.39 -4.00
C LEU A 184 -0.63 2.64 -3.13
N VAL A 185 0.30 3.57 -3.24
CA VAL A 185 0.12 4.95 -2.78
C VAL A 185 0.09 5.83 -4.03
N ALA A 186 -1.08 6.36 -4.37
CA ALA A 186 -1.23 7.29 -5.47
C ALA A 186 -1.33 8.72 -4.92
N ALA A 187 -0.87 9.69 -5.68
CA ALA A 187 -1.09 11.10 -5.39
C ALA A 187 -1.64 11.82 -6.61
N MET A 188 -2.58 12.74 -6.39
CA MET A 188 -3.09 13.60 -7.45
C MET A 188 -3.40 14.99 -6.92
N ASN A 189 -3.40 15.97 -7.82
CA ASN A 189 -3.85 17.31 -7.50
C ASN A 189 -5.39 17.36 -7.57
N PRO A 190 -6.06 18.14 -6.70
CA PRO A 190 -7.48 18.39 -6.86
C PRO A 190 -7.73 19.14 -8.17
N TYR A 191 -8.93 18.99 -8.73
CA TYR A 191 -9.36 19.86 -9.83
C TYR A 191 -9.29 21.33 -9.40
N ARG A 192 -8.72 22.18 -10.26
CA ARG A 192 -8.73 23.64 -10.07
C ARG A 192 -10.12 24.18 -10.42
N GLY A 193 -11.09 24.05 -9.52
CA GLY A 193 -12.42 24.68 -9.66
C GLY A 193 -12.41 26.19 -9.40
N ALA A 194 -11.42 26.92 -9.93
CA ALA A 194 -11.27 28.35 -9.66
C ALA A 194 -11.87 29.26 -10.75
N GLU A 195 -12.41 28.72 -11.84
CA GLU A 195 -13.00 29.54 -12.93
C GLU A 195 -14.52 29.35 -13.10
N ASP A 196 -15.09 28.28 -12.55
CA ASP A 196 -16.47 27.83 -12.81
C ASP A 196 -17.37 27.79 -11.57
N GLY A 197 -16.86 28.15 -10.38
CA GLY A 197 -17.65 28.24 -9.15
C GLY A 197 -18.09 26.87 -8.59
N THR A 198 -17.38 25.80 -8.97
CA THR A 198 -17.76 24.42 -8.64
C THR A 198 -17.46 24.08 -7.16
N VAL A 199 -18.50 24.09 -6.31
CA VAL A 199 -18.38 23.80 -4.86
C VAL A 199 -18.22 22.29 -4.55
N ASN A 200 -18.60 21.42 -5.49
CA ASN A 200 -18.54 19.97 -5.29
C ASN A 200 -17.26 19.38 -5.89
N LEU A 201 -16.23 19.22 -5.03
CA LEU A 201 -14.94 18.63 -5.37
C LEU A 201 -15.09 17.23 -5.99
N ALA A 202 -15.96 16.36 -5.49
CA ALA A 202 -16.12 15.00 -6.00
C ALA A 202 -16.68 14.93 -7.41
N ARG A 203 -17.65 15.80 -7.74
CA ARG A 203 -18.15 15.94 -9.11
C ARG A 203 -17.06 16.48 -10.02
N ALA A 204 -16.36 17.53 -9.61
CA ALA A 204 -15.31 18.15 -10.41
C ALA A 204 -14.13 17.18 -10.66
N MET A 205 -13.71 16.43 -9.64
CA MET A 205 -12.73 15.35 -9.75
C MET A 205 -13.20 14.24 -10.71
N ARG A 206 -14.48 13.82 -10.61
CA ARG A 206 -15.06 12.82 -11.53
C ARG A 206 -15.10 13.31 -12.97
N GLU A 207 -15.41 14.58 -13.20
CA GLU A 207 -15.49 15.19 -14.54
C GLU A 207 -14.08 15.39 -15.14
N THR A 208 -13.14 15.90 -14.34
CA THR A 208 -11.75 16.20 -14.75
C THR A 208 -10.96 14.93 -15.07
N TYR A 209 -11.12 13.93 -14.22
CA TYR A 209 -10.42 12.66 -14.37
C TYR A 209 -11.25 11.61 -15.10
N LYS A 210 -12.43 12.01 -15.62
CA LYS A 210 -13.26 11.18 -16.49
C LYS A 210 -12.44 10.76 -17.70
N GLY A 211 -12.21 9.47 -17.84
CA GLY A 211 -11.44 8.92 -18.97
C GLY A 211 -9.93 8.86 -18.77
N LYS A 212 -9.34 9.58 -17.80
CA LYS A 212 -7.92 9.42 -17.43
C LYS A 212 -7.70 8.17 -16.58
N ILE A 213 -8.49 8.00 -15.52
CA ILE A 213 -8.41 6.83 -14.63
C ILE A 213 -9.66 5.97 -14.81
N SER A 214 -9.49 4.65 -14.94
CA SER A 214 -10.62 3.74 -15.08
C SER A 214 -11.30 3.47 -13.72
N GLY A 215 -12.63 3.37 -13.72
CA GLY A 215 -13.42 3.03 -12.53
C GLY A 215 -12.90 1.78 -11.79
N PRO A 216 -12.54 0.68 -12.49
CA PRO A 216 -11.97 -0.50 -11.85
C PRO A 216 -10.68 -0.25 -11.06
N ILE A 217 -9.85 0.74 -11.44
CA ILE A 217 -8.64 1.11 -10.67
C ILE A 217 -9.03 1.90 -9.43
N LEU A 218 -9.93 2.89 -9.55
CA LEU A 218 -10.45 3.64 -8.41
C LEU A 218 -11.17 2.73 -7.40
N ASP A 219 -11.74 1.63 -7.88
CA ASP A 219 -12.35 0.59 -7.05
C ASP A 219 -11.34 -0.25 -6.23
N ARG A 220 -10.04 -0.12 -6.52
CA ARG A 220 -8.97 -0.76 -5.75
C ARG A 220 -8.28 0.20 -4.77
N ILE A 221 -8.72 1.45 -4.70
CA ILE A 221 -8.21 2.45 -3.75
C ILE A 221 -9.09 2.42 -2.51
N ASP A 222 -8.52 2.03 -1.38
CA ASP A 222 -9.27 1.80 -0.14
C ASP A 222 -9.56 3.10 0.62
N LEU A 223 -8.55 3.98 0.74
CA LEU A 223 -8.66 5.27 1.42
C LEU A 223 -8.36 6.44 0.48
N TRP A 224 -9.24 7.42 0.50
CA TRP A 224 -9.06 8.73 -0.11
C TRP A 224 -8.74 9.73 1.00
N ILE A 225 -7.53 10.27 0.96
CA ILE A 225 -7.00 11.15 1.98
C ILE A 225 -6.87 12.53 1.38
N GLU A 226 -7.63 13.48 1.91
CA GLU A 226 -7.45 14.89 1.59
C GLU A 226 -6.23 15.43 2.32
N VAL A 227 -5.35 16.10 1.56
CA VAL A 227 -4.12 16.71 2.03
C VAL A 227 -4.23 18.22 1.79
N PRO A 228 -4.89 18.96 2.71
CA PRO A 228 -5.17 20.37 2.51
C PRO A 228 -3.87 21.20 2.53
N HIS A 229 -3.93 22.38 1.95
CA HIS A 229 -2.88 23.38 2.13
C HIS A 229 -2.95 23.92 3.56
N ILE A 230 -1.81 23.98 4.24
CA ILE A 230 -1.69 24.61 5.56
C ILE A 230 -0.87 25.88 5.36
N ASP A 231 -1.40 27.00 5.83
CA ASP A 231 -0.73 28.30 5.69
C ASP A 231 0.62 28.29 6.39
N TYR A 232 1.58 29.00 5.81
CA TYR A 232 2.96 29.05 6.30
C TYR A 232 3.06 29.50 7.76
N GLU A 233 2.27 30.49 8.16
CA GLU A 233 2.24 31.00 9.54
C GLU A 233 1.79 29.93 10.54
N THR A 234 0.79 29.11 10.18
CA THR A 234 0.36 27.98 11.00
C THR A 234 1.45 26.92 11.09
N LEU A 235 2.08 26.57 9.96
CA LEU A 235 3.18 25.60 9.93
C LEU A 235 4.41 26.04 10.74
N ALA A 236 4.72 27.33 10.74
CA ALA A 236 5.84 27.90 11.51
C ALA A 236 5.60 27.79 13.01
N ASN A 237 4.34 27.94 13.45
CA ASN A 237 3.96 27.88 14.86
C ASN A 237 3.70 26.46 15.39
N LEU A 238 3.51 25.48 14.49
CA LEU A 238 3.35 24.08 14.88
C LEU A 238 4.67 23.50 15.39
N LYS A 239 4.64 23.04 16.65
CA LYS A 239 5.72 22.27 17.25
C LYS A 239 5.77 20.87 16.65
N ARG A 240 6.98 20.35 16.52
CA ARG A 240 7.19 18.94 16.22
C ARG A 240 6.61 18.10 17.36
N SER A 241 5.70 17.20 17.03
CA SER A 241 5.15 16.22 17.96
C SER A 241 6.16 15.10 18.09
N GLU A 242 6.57 14.76 19.31
CA GLU A 242 7.57 13.70 19.53
C GLU A 242 6.91 12.33 19.61
N GLY A 243 7.57 11.31 19.05
CA GLY A 243 7.15 9.91 19.15
C GLY A 243 5.83 9.58 18.45
N GLU A 244 5.46 10.30 17.38
CA GLU A 244 4.31 9.95 16.54
C GLU A 244 4.57 8.65 15.78
N THR A 245 5.75 8.51 15.18
CA THR A 245 6.15 7.33 14.43
C THR A 245 6.21 6.11 15.35
N SER A 246 6.83 6.22 16.52
CA SER A 246 6.92 5.11 17.46
C SER A 246 5.54 4.66 17.98
N ARG A 247 4.64 5.61 18.29
CA ARG A 247 3.25 5.30 18.66
C ARG A 247 2.48 4.62 17.52
N ALA A 248 2.60 5.13 16.30
CA ALA A 248 1.96 4.54 15.12
C ALA A 248 2.45 3.10 14.89
N ARG A 249 3.77 2.87 14.92
CA ARG A 249 4.37 1.54 14.76
C ARG A 249 3.93 0.56 15.84
N LYS A 250 3.82 1.00 17.10
CA LYS A 250 3.30 0.17 18.18
C LYS A 250 1.85 -0.25 17.92
N ALA A 251 0.99 0.70 17.57
CA ALA A 251 -0.42 0.41 17.25
C ALA A 251 -0.54 -0.54 16.03
N ILE A 252 0.24 -0.30 14.98
CA ILE A 252 0.31 -1.16 13.79
C ILE A 252 0.75 -2.58 14.17
N SER A 253 1.76 -2.73 15.01
CA SER A 253 2.26 -4.04 15.47
C SER A 253 1.17 -4.82 16.19
N ILE A 254 0.45 -4.17 17.11
CA ILE A 254 -0.65 -4.79 17.86
C ILE A 254 -1.78 -5.20 16.91
N ALA A 255 -2.21 -4.30 16.02
CA ALA A 255 -3.24 -4.60 15.04
C ALA A 255 -2.85 -5.78 14.12
N ARG A 256 -1.59 -5.86 13.70
CA ARG A 256 -1.06 -6.97 12.88
C ARG A 256 -1.06 -8.29 13.62
N GLN A 257 -0.72 -8.30 14.90
CA GLN A 257 -0.78 -9.51 15.72
C GLN A 257 -2.22 -10.01 15.86
N THR A 258 -3.18 -9.10 16.07
CA THR A 258 -4.61 -9.42 16.11
C THR A 258 -5.10 -9.98 14.78
N GLN A 259 -4.69 -9.39 13.65
CA GLN A 259 -5.01 -9.92 12.31
C GLN A 259 -4.40 -11.30 12.07
N ALA A 260 -3.13 -11.50 12.42
CA ALA A 260 -2.46 -12.80 12.29
C ALA A 260 -3.14 -13.90 13.12
N ALA A 261 -3.62 -13.56 14.33
CA ALA A 261 -4.41 -14.48 15.14
C ALA A 261 -5.77 -14.80 14.49
N ARG A 262 -6.48 -13.78 13.97
CA ARG A 262 -7.78 -13.94 13.27
C ARG A 262 -7.67 -14.82 12.01
N PHE A 263 -6.57 -14.71 11.28
CA PHE A 263 -6.42 -15.33 9.95
C PHE A 263 -5.51 -16.55 9.89
N ARG A 264 -5.05 -17.07 11.03
CA ARG A 264 -4.07 -18.17 11.13
C ARG A 264 -4.36 -19.37 10.21
N GLU A 265 -5.63 -19.71 10.00
CA GLU A 265 -6.06 -20.87 9.20
C GLU A 265 -6.62 -20.49 7.81
N ARG A 266 -6.56 -19.21 7.41
CA ARG A 266 -7.20 -18.71 6.18
C ARG A 266 -6.23 -18.39 5.05
N GLY A 267 -4.93 -18.44 5.30
CA GLY A 267 -3.91 -18.15 4.29
C GLY A 267 -3.88 -16.69 3.84
N ILE A 268 -4.51 -15.78 4.60
CA ILE A 268 -4.42 -14.32 4.41
C ILE A 268 -3.75 -13.71 5.62
N ALA A 269 -3.01 -12.61 5.43
CA ALA A 269 -2.30 -11.98 6.54
C ALA A 269 -3.03 -10.77 7.10
N THR A 270 -3.88 -10.12 6.30
CA THR A 270 -4.32 -8.74 6.58
C THR A 270 -5.77 -8.47 6.20
N ASN A 271 -6.37 -7.43 6.79
CA ASN A 271 -7.78 -7.11 6.56
C ASN A 271 -8.08 -6.72 5.09
N ALA A 272 -7.13 -6.09 4.39
CA ALA A 272 -7.31 -5.73 2.98
C ALA A 272 -7.55 -6.96 2.09
N GLU A 273 -7.02 -8.13 2.48
CA GLU A 273 -7.06 -9.38 1.69
C GLU A 273 -8.35 -10.18 1.87
N MET A 274 -9.17 -9.84 2.86
CA MET A 274 -10.41 -10.57 3.14
C MET A 274 -11.29 -10.67 1.88
N THR A 275 -11.73 -11.86 1.53
CA THR A 275 -12.82 -12.04 0.57
C THR A 275 -14.15 -11.70 1.23
N SER A 276 -15.24 -11.65 0.45
CA SER A 276 -16.60 -11.51 1.02
C SER A 276 -16.90 -12.63 2.01
N ARG A 277 -16.47 -13.86 1.71
CA ARG A 277 -16.57 -15.00 2.62
C ARG A 277 -15.79 -14.73 3.91
N ASP A 278 -14.57 -14.20 3.82
CA ASP A 278 -13.79 -13.90 5.02
C ASP A 278 -14.45 -12.85 5.91
N ILE A 279 -15.07 -11.82 5.32
CA ILE A 279 -15.84 -10.82 6.06
C ILE A 279 -16.97 -11.50 6.84
N ASP A 280 -17.81 -12.29 6.17
CA ASP A 280 -18.99 -12.93 6.80
C ASP A 280 -18.61 -13.88 7.94
N HIS A 281 -17.47 -14.56 7.84
CA HIS A 281 -17.03 -15.50 8.86
C HIS A 281 -16.21 -14.89 10.00
N THR A 282 -15.56 -13.74 9.79
CA THR A 282 -14.62 -13.18 10.78
C THR A 282 -15.12 -11.90 11.45
N ILE A 283 -16.14 -11.27 10.88
CA ILE A 283 -16.69 -10.01 11.38
C ILE A 283 -18.16 -10.20 11.73
N THR A 284 -18.43 -10.26 13.03
CA THR A 284 -19.81 -10.19 13.53
C THR A 284 -20.24 -8.72 13.58
N LEU A 285 -21.31 -8.39 12.86
CA LEU A 285 -21.90 -7.05 12.88
C LEU A 285 -23.02 -6.99 13.92
N SER A 286 -22.95 -6.04 14.84
CA SER A 286 -24.08 -5.73 15.71
C SER A 286 -25.26 -5.17 14.88
N PRO A 287 -26.51 -5.25 15.39
CA PRO A 287 -27.67 -4.68 14.71
C PRO A 287 -27.47 -3.19 14.37
N GLU A 288 -26.92 -2.41 15.31
CA GLU A 288 -26.63 -0.98 15.14
C GLU A 288 -25.67 -0.71 13.99
N VAL A 289 -24.59 -1.51 13.89
CA VAL A 289 -23.60 -1.37 12.81
C VAL A 289 -24.16 -1.84 11.48
N SER A 290 -24.93 -2.92 11.46
CA SER A 290 -25.63 -3.39 10.26
C SER A 290 -26.54 -2.31 9.70
N ASP A 291 -27.32 -1.65 10.56
CA ASP A 291 -28.25 -0.61 10.15
C ASP A 291 -27.54 0.67 9.70
N LEU A 292 -26.45 1.07 10.37
CA LEU A 292 -25.59 2.17 9.91
C LEU A 292 -25.01 1.87 8.51
N LEU A 293 -24.51 0.66 8.29
CA LEU A 293 -23.96 0.24 7.01
C LEU A 293 -25.01 0.22 5.91
N LYS A 294 -26.24 -0.24 6.18
CA LYS A 294 -27.37 -0.20 5.23
C LYS A 294 -27.79 1.23 4.90
N LEU A 295 -27.93 2.09 5.92
CA LEU A 295 -28.27 3.50 5.75
C LEU A 295 -27.21 4.22 4.90
N SER A 296 -25.94 3.99 5.22
CA SER A 296 -24.80 4.54 4.48
C SER A 296 -24.77 4.02 3.04
N SER A 297 -25.05 2.73 2.84
CA SER A 297 -25.14 2.11 1.52
C SER A 297 -26.18 2.80 0.63
N THR A 298 -27.36 3.05 1.19
CA THR A 298 -28.48 3.69 0.48
C THR A 298 -28.20 5.18 0.23
N LYS A 299 -27.75 5.92 1.24
CA LYS A 299 -27.51 7.37 1.14
C LYS A 299 -26.36 7.72 0.20
N LEU A 300 -25.33 6.87 0.15
CA LEU A 300 -24.12 7.12 -0.62
C LEU A 300 -24.06 6.30 -1.93
N ASN A 301 -25.10 5.53 -2.25
CA ASN A 301 -25.17 4.62 -3.41
C ASN A 301 -23.93 3.70 -3.51
N LEU A 302 -23.63 2.97 -2.43
CA LEU A 302 -22.43 2.15 -2.36
C LEU A 302 -22.54 0.91 -3.24
N SER A 303 -21.54 0.72 -4.11
CA SER A 303 -21.39 -0.57 -4.79
C SER A 303 -21.09 -1.68 -3.76
N PRO A 304 -21.41 -2.96 -4.06
CA PRO A 304 -21.05 -4.08 -3.19
C PRO A 304 -19.55 -4.14 -2.87
N ARG A 305 -18.68 -3.75 -3.81
CA ARG A 305 -17.23 -3.68 -3.58
C ARG A 305 -16.86 -2.56 -2.61
N SER A 306 -17.46 -1.39 -2.78
CA SER A 306 -17.24 -0.25 -1.89
C SER A 306 -17.79 -0.51 -0.48
N TYR A 307 -18.86 -1.31 -0.37
CA TYR A 307 -19.43 -1.77 0.90
C TYR A 307 -18.47 -2.69 1.67
N HIS A 308 -17.95 -3.74 1.03
CA HIS A 308 -16.96 -4.63 1.66
C HIS A 308 -15.66 -3.90 2.01
N ARG A 309 -15.20 -2.99 1.15
CA ARG A 309 -14.04 -2.13 1.43
C ARG A 309 -14.24 -1.31 2.71
N LEU A 310 -15.40 -0.69 2.86
CA LEU A 310 -15.73 0.08 4.06
C LEU A 310 -15.62 -0.78 5.33
N ILE A 311 -16.14 -2.02 5.28
CA ILE A 311 -16.04 -2.96 6.40
C ILE A 311 -14.57 -3.32 6.69
N LYS A 312 -13.76 -3.59 5.67
CA LYS A 312 -12.33 -3.91 5.85
C LYS A 312 -11.56 -2.77 6.52
N VAL A 313 -11.79 -1.53 6.07
CA VAL A 313 -11.16 -0.34 6.66
C VAL A 313 -11.64 -0.15 8.10
N ALA A 314 -12.95 -0.24 8.35
CA ALA A 314 -13.52 -0.12 9.69
C ALA A 314 -13.00 -1.21 10.65
N ARG A 315 -12.81 -2.45 10.17
CA ARG A 315 -12.18 -3.53 10.95
C ARG A 315 -10.73 -3.23 11.28
N THR A 316 -9.97 -2.62 10.37
CA THR A 316 -8.59 -2.18 10.67
C THR A 316 -8.55 -1.07 11.69
N ILE A 317 -9.51 -0.14 11.67
CA ILE A 317 -9.65 0.90 12.69
C ILE A 317 -9.95 0.26 14.05
N ALA A 318 -10.89 -0.70 14.11
CA ALA A 318 -11.17 -1.46 15.33
C ALA A 318 -9.93 -2.19 15.85
N ASP A 319 -9.11 -2.77 14.97
CA ASP A 319 -7.87 -3.45 15.35
C ASP A 319 -6.82 -2.47 15.92
N LEU A 320 -6.76 -1.23 15.40
CA LEU A 320 -5.88 -0.17 15.91
C LEU A 320 -6.34 0.38 17.25
N ASP A 321 -7.64 0.35 17.51
CA ASP A 321 -8.26 0.75 18.77
C ASP A 321 -8.31 -0.43 19.77
N GLU A 322 -7.71 -1.57 19.43
CA GLU A 322 -7.70 -2.80 20.23
C GLU A 322 -9.10 -3.34 20.58
N SER A 323 -10.11 -2.98 19.77
CA SER A 323 -11.50 -3.41 19.96
C SER A 323 -11.76 -4.77 19.32
N THR A 324 -12.31 -5.68 20.12
CA THR A 324 -12.70 -7.03 19.67
C THR A 324 -13.87 -6.96 18.69
N GLU A 325 -14.81 -6.05 18.91
CA GLU A 325 -16.03 -5.90 18.11
C GLU A 325 -15.94 -4.72 17.15
N LEU A 326 -16.63 -4.83 16.02
CA LEU A 326 -16.76 -3.71 15.10
C LEU A 326 -17.87 -2.79 15.60
N GLU A 327 -17.50 -1.67 16.22
CA GLU A 327 -18.43 -0.63 16.69
C GLU A 327 -18.75 0.46 15.64
N THR A 328 -19.84 1.20 15.89
CA THR A 328 -20.34 2.32 15.07
C THR A 328 -19.28 3.40 14.81
N LYS A 329 -18.47 3.74 15.82
CA LYS A 329 -17.42 4.77 15.71
C LYS A 329 -16.38 4.43 14.63
N HIS A 330 -16.02 3.14 14.49
CA HIS A 330 -15.03 2.71 13.51
C HIS A 330 -15.58 2.82 12.07
N VAL A 331 -16.88 2.54 11.88
CA VAL A 331 -17.54 2.71 10.58
C VAL A 331 -17.66 4.18 10.21
N LEU A 332 -18.01 5.04 11.18
CA LEU A 332 -18.09 6.48 10.98
C LEU A 332 -16.73 7.09 10.61
N GLU A 333 -15.65 6.68 11.26
CA GLU A 333 -14.28 7.09 10.88
C GLU A 333 -13.93 6.58 9.48
N ALA A 334 -14.20 5.32 9.15
CA ALA A 334 -13.93 4.77 7.82
C ALA A 334 -14.66 5.51 6.69
N LEU A 335 -15.88 6.00 6.96
CA LEU A 335 -16.65 6.80 6.00
C LEU A 335 -16.00 8.16 5.68
N GLN A 336 -15.17 8.71 6.57
CA GLN A 336 -14.47 9.98 6.33
C GLN A 336 -13.40 9.85 5.25
N TYR A 337 -12.82 8.66 5.06
CA TYR A 337 -11.77 8.40 4.07
C TYR A 337 -12.31 8.02 2.70
N ARG A 338 -13.53 8.43 2.38
CA ARG A 338 -14.13 8.27 1.07
C ARG A 338 -14.24 9.62 0.38
N ILE A 339 -14.24 9.60 -0.95
CA ILE A 339 -14.83 10.71 -1.69
C ILE A 339 -16.27 10.90 -1.19
N GLN A 340 -16.50 12.03 -0.55
CA GLN A 340 -17.84 12.54 -0.30
C GLN A 340 -18.37 13.06 -1.64
N ASN A 341 -19.35 12.37 -2.20
CA ASN A 341 -20.02 12.73 -3.46
C ASN A 341 -20.55 14.16 -3.45
#